data_AF-A0AAJ4ASV1-F1
#
_entry.id   AF-A0AAJ4ASV1-F1
#
_cell.length_a   1.000
_cell.length_b   1.000
_cell.length_c   1.000
_cell.angle_alpha   90.00
_cell.angle_beta   90.00
_cell.angle_gamma   90.00
#
_symmetry.space_group_name_H-M   'P 1'
#
loop_
_entity.id
_entity.type
_entity.pdbx_description
1 polymer ?
#
loop_
_entity_poly.entity_id
_entity_poly.type
_entity_poly.pdbx_seq_one_letter_code
_entity_poly.pdbx_strand_id
1 'polypeptide(L)' 'MKAIKLLHWLGVMLLLGGIGGYLFTEVTLEISGMVLVSSMIGLGAVLMSPFPIVLFIQWARAQENK' A
#
# COMPACT_ATOMS: atom_id res chain seq x y z
N MET A 1 -13.74 1.66 9.94
CA MET A 1 -12.35 1.50 10.43
C MET A 1 -11.75 0.12 10.17
N LYS A 2 -12.41 -0.99 10.57
CA LYS A 2 -11.84 -2.34 10.41
C LYS A 2 -11.47 -2.69 8.96
N ALA A 3 -12.35 -2.42 7.99
CA ALA A 3 -12.09 -2.69 6.57
C ALA A 3 -10.90 -1.89 6.01
N ILE A 4 -10.84 -0.58 6.26
CA ILE A 4 -9.75 0.28 5.76
C ILE A 4 -8.41 -0.08 6.43
N LYS A 5 -8.43 -0.46 7.71
CA LYS A 5 -7.22 -0.95 8.41
C LYS A 5 -6.74 -2.29 7.83
N LEU A 6 -7.66 -3.20 7.50
CA LEU A 6 -7.33 -4.46 6.83
C LEU A 6 -6.72 -4.20 5.44
N LEU A 7 -7.35 -3.30 4.66
CA LEU A 7 -6.87 -2.92 3.33
C LEU A 7 -5.47 -2.29 3.38
N HIS A 8 -5.20 -1.51 4.42
CA HIS A 8 -3.88 -0.94 4.64
C HIS A 8 -2.81 -2.02 4.82
N TRP A 9 -3.05 -3.01 5.69
CA TRP A 9 -2.10 -4.10 5.90
C TRP A 9 -1.95 -4.99 4.67
N LEU A 10 -3.02 -5.22 3.92
CA LEU A 10 -2.94 -5.91 2.63
C LEU A 10 -2.06 -5.12 1.64
N GLY A 11 -2.25 -3.80 1.57
CA GLY A 11 -1.45 -2.90 0.74
C GLY A 11 0.03 -2.90 1.14
N VAL A 12 0.33 -2.89 2.44
CA VAL A 12 1.71 -3.00 2.97
C VAL A 12 2.36 -4.31 2.54
N MET A 13 1.65 -5.44 2.65
CA MET A 13 2.18 -6.75 2.24
C MET A 13 2.46 -6.80 0.73
N LEU A 14 1.56 -6.25 -0.08
CA LEU A 14 1.75 -6.11 -1.53
C LEU A 14 2.96 -5.23 -1.87
N LEU A 15 3.10 -4.09 -1.19
CA LEU A 15 4.21 -3.17 -1.40
C LEU A 15 5.56 -3.81 -1.03
N LEU A 16 5.65 -4.45 0.14
CA LEU A 16 6.87 -5.14 0.57
C LEU A 16 7.20 -6.32 -0.33
N GLY A 17 6.20 -7.08 -0.77
CA GLY A 17 6.38 -8.16 -1.75
C GLY A 17 6.88 -7.64 -3.10
N GLY A 18 6.32 -6.54 -3.59
CA GLY A 18 6.75 -5.89 -4.83
C GLY A 18 8.18 -5.33 -4.73
N ILE A 19 8.53 -4.66 -3.62
CA ILE A 19 9.89 -4.18 -3.36
C ILE A 19 10.87 -5.37 -3.27
N GLY A 20 10.49 -6.44 -2.57
CA GLY A 20 11.27 -7.66 -2.53
C GLY A 20 11.53 -8.22 -3.92
N GLY A 21 10.47 -8.40 -4.72
CA GLY A 21 10.58 -8.86 -6.11
C GLY A 21 11.42 -7.95 -7.00
N TYR A 22 11.38 -6.64 -6.80
CA TYR A 22 12.24 -5.68 -7.51
C TYR A 22 13.72 -5.84 -7.16
N LEU A 23 14.03 -6.12 -5.88
CA LEU A 23 15.41 -6.34 -5.43
C LEU A 23 15.97 -7.69 -5.89
N PHE A 24 15.11 -8.68 -6.15
CA PHE A 24 15.49 -9.95 -6.80
C PHE A 24 15.45 -9.79 -8.32
N THR A 25 16.51 -9.24 -8.89
CA THR A 25 16.59 -8.78 -10.29
C THR A 25 16.15 -9.82 -11.33
N GLU A 26 16.36 -11.11 -11.08
CA GLU A 26 15.93 -12.22 -11.96
C GLU A 26 14.42 -12.18 -12.23
N VAL A 27 13.61 -11.83 -11.24
CA VAL A 27 12.15 -11.71 -11.37
C VAL A 27 11.78 -10.61 -12.37
N THR A 28 12.60 -9.57 -12.48
CA THR A 28 12.34 -8.42 -13.35
C THR A 28 13.01 -8.50 -14.73
N LEU A 29 13.68 -9.60 -15.06
CA LEU A 29 14.28 -9.78 -16.40
C LEU A 29 13.25 -10.10 -17.47
N GLU A 30 12.09 -10.65 -17.08
CA GLU A 30 10.98 -10.93 -17.98
C GLU A 30 9.88 -9.87 -17.87
N ILE A 31 9.23 -9.56 -18.99
CA ILE A 31 8.16 -8.54 -19.06
C ILE A 31 7.01 -8.88 -18.10
N SER A 32 6.64 -10.15 -18.00
CA SER A 32 5.62 -10.65 -17.08
C SER A 32 5.94 -10.30 -15.63
N GLY A 33 7.19 -10.49 -15.21
CA GLY A 33 7.67 -10.17 -13.87
C GLY A 33 7.78 -8.67 -13.63
N MET A 34 8.18 -7.88 -14.63
CA MET A 34 8.12 -6.41 -14.55
C MET A 34 6.69 -5.91 -14.30
N VAL A 35 5.72 -6.44 -15.04
CA VAL A 35 4.29 -6.08 -14.88
C VAL A 35 3.78 -6.51 -13.51
N LEU A 36 4.14 -7.72 -13.05
CA LEU A 36 3.75 -8.20 -11.72
C LEU A 36 4.29 -7.30 -10.61
N VAL A 37 5.60 -7.05 -10.59
CA VAL A 37 6.28 -6.24 -9.57
C VAL A 37 5.74 -4.80 -9.56
N SER A 38 5.60 -4.17 -10.72
CA SER A 38 5.05 -2.81 -10.82
C SER A 38 3.59 -2.74 -10.36
N SER A 39 2.77 -3.75 -10.70
CA SER A 39 1.39 -3.85 -10.24
C SER A 39 1.30 -4.03 -8.72
N MET A 40 2.16 -4.88 -8.14
CA MET A 40 2.21 -5.09 -6.68
C MET A 40 2.56 -3.81 -5.93
N ILE A 41 3.58 -3.08 -6.41
CA ILE A 41 3.99 -1.80 -5.82
C ILE A 41 2.87 -0.75 -5.96
N GLY A 42 2.34 -0.58 -7.17
CA GLY A 42 1.29 0.41 -7.45
C GLY A 42 0.02 0.14 -6.64
N LEU A 43 -0.51 -1.09 -6.67
CA LEU A 43 -1.68 -1.48 -5.89
C LEU A 43 -1.39 -1.42 -4.39
N GLY A 44 -0.21 -1.86 -3.95
CA GLY A 44 0.20 -1.78 -2.55
C GLY A 44 0.11 -0.35 -2.00
N ALA A 45 0.67 0.62 -2.73
CA ALA A 45 0.60 2.04 -2.37
C ALA A 45 -0.85 2.58 -2.36
N VAL A 46 -1.64 2.24 -3.40
CA VAL A 46 -3.05 2.67 -3.50
C VAL A 46 -3.87 2.15 -2.33
N LEU A 47 -3.77 0.86 -2.01
CA LEU A 47 -4.52 0.21 -0.92
C LEU A 47 -4.08 0.70 0.47
N MET A 48 -2.79 1.04 0.63
CA MET A 48 -2.23 1.54 1.89
C MET A 48 -2.67 2.98 2.21
N SER A 49 -2.78 3.83 1.18
CA SER A 49 -2.94 5.29 1.33
C SER A 49 -4.19 5.80 2.09
N PRO A 50 -5.39 5.19 2.04
CA PRO A 50 -6.57 5.81 2.63
C PRO A 50 -6.58 5.77 4.17
N PHE A 51 -5.95 4.76 4.78
CA PHE A 51 -6.00 4.58 6.24
C PHE A 51 -5.37 5.74 7.02
N PRO A 52 -4.12 6.17 6.73
CA PRO A 52 -3.54 7.34 7.39
C PRO A 52 -4.33 8.63 7.17
N ILE A 53 -4.87 8.83 5.97
CA ILE A 53 -5.67 10.03 5.64
C ILE A 53 -6.95 10.08 6.49
N VAL A 54 -7.65 8.96 6.63
CA VAL A 54 -8.84 8.89 7.48
C VAL A 54 -8.49 9.15 8.94
N LEU A 55 -7.37 8.64 9.44
CA LEU A 55 -6.91 8.92 10.81
C LEU A 55 -6.63 10.42 11.02
N PHE A 56 -5.96 11.05 10.05
CA PHE A 56 -5.69 12.48 10.10
C PHE A 56 -6.98 13.31 10.13
N ILE A 57 -7.95 13.00 9.25
CA ILE A 57 -9.25 13.70 9.23
C ILE A 57 -10.01 13.53 10.55
N GLN A 58 -10.00 12.33 11.13
CA GLN A 58 -10.63 12.06 12.42
C GLN A 58 -9.98 12.87 13.54
N TRP A 59 -8.65 12.90 13.57
CA TRP A 59 -7.91 13.71 14.51
C TRP A 59 -8.23 15.20 14.38
N ALA A 60 -8.30 15.73 13.15
CA ALA A 60 -8.60 17.14 12.87
C ALA A 60 -10.00 17.53 13.37
N ARG A 61 -11.02 16.71 13.07
CA ARG A 61 -12.39 16.90 13.56
C ARG A 61 -12.48 16.85 15.09
N ALA A 62 -11.64 16.06 15.75
CA ALA A 62 -11.60 15.99 17.21
C ALA A 62 -10.96 17.23 17.85
N GLN A 63 -10.20 18.04 17.11
CA GLN A 63 -9.69 19.32 17.60
C GLN A 63 -10.73 20.44 17.51
N GLU A 64 -11.61 20.41 16.49
CA GLU A 64 -12.67 21.41 16.33
C GLU A 64 -13.76 21.30 17.41
N ASN A 65 -13.95 20.10 17.96
CA ASN A 65 -14.92 19.84 19.04
C ASN A 65 -14.34 20.03 20.46
N LYS A 66 -13.16 20.64 20.59
CA LYS A 66 -12.50 20.99 21.86
C LYS A 66 -12.46 22.50 22.03
#